data_AF-A0A1J4K4Q3-F1
#
_entry.id   AF-A0A1J4K4Q3-F1
#
_cell.length_a   1.000
_cell.length_b   1.000
_cell.length_c   1.000
_cell.angle_alpha   90.00
_cell.angle_beta   90.00
_cell.angle_gamma   90.00
#
_symmetry.space_group_name_H-M   'P 1'
#
loop_
_entity.id
_entity.type
_entity.pdbx_description
1 polymer ?
#
loop_
_entity_poly.entity_id
_entity_poly.type
_entity_poly.pdbx_seq_one_letter_code
_entity_poly.pdbx_strand_id
1 'polypeptide(L)'
;MQFGVDFVQTILRDHIEQMSQNLDSLSLGESSLFFYKYNPALLRALCEKVMVIFSREPTVLNLDDIDKIIVVGDLHGQILDLYRILIRFDLPPNTKYLFLGDIVDRGGFSLETITLLFSLKFLYPNNIFIVRGNHEFGNFTNGRNNSTNMNTNTHESGHENVNNNSGLSQNSGLSQNNGLSQNNVRAPSNSLPRNHASLFIHNANTFNNMKDRNILPHSLTSNGFMNYNKQCVATFKNEILTLYNDERLYTAFANAFSYLPLAATLGSIVCLHGGIGGGLETLNDLKTIKRPIVSIDNLNKTDSIIENVLWSDPTETSELDFIASHRGRGCKFSQAPFEKFMKNSNLSVMIRAHECVDGFKFQFDQKLITVFSASCYMGENDNHTGVLIVNRKDNTISPCLLKKSNYIERKNAMFFNSGVYSQLSGTMKTLPPLNTILKNTSIRKDIDLKQLDEMNLSKSEDSNNLMKVTFRPTLSRVYMLDTKKRRRSHVFE
;
A
#
# COMPACT_ATOMS: atom_id res chain seq x y z
N MET A 1 17.64 27.85 0.01
CA MET A 1 16.41 27.01 -0.03
C MET A 1 16.15 26.36 -1.39
N GLN A 2 16.63 26.90 -2.53
CA GLN A 2 16.43 26.38 -3.90
C GLN A 2 16.48 24.85 -4.05
N PHE A 3 17.55 24.23 -3.54
CA PHE A 3 17.96 22.84 -3.79
C PHE A 3 16.89 21.75 -3.53
N GLY A 4 15.88 22.02 -2.69
CA GLY A 4 14.80 21.07 -2.43
C GLY A 4 13.72 21.01 -3.51
N VAL A 5 13.45 22.12 -4.20
CA VAL A 5 12.36 22.18 -5.20
C VAL A 5 12.80 21.53 -6.51
N ASP A 6 14.00 21.85 -6.99
CA ASP A 6 14.52 21.37 -8.29
C ASP A 6 14.66 19.83 -8.33
N PHE A 7 15.00 19.21 -7.20
CA PHE A 7 15.03 17.75 -7.05
C PHE A 7 13.64 17.12 -7.14
N VAL A 8 12.64 17.69 -6.46
CA VAL A 8 11.28 17.17 -6.46
C VAL A 8 10.60 17.38 -7.82
N GLN A 9 10.89 18.49 -8.49
CA GLN A 9 10.49 18.71 -9.89
C GLN A 9 11.14 17.71 -10.85
N THR A 10 12.37 17.27 -10.56
CA THR A 10 13.03 16.20 -11.31
C THR A 10 12.33 14.86 -11.14
N ILE A 11 12.06 14.41 -9.90
CA ILE A 11 11.26 13.20 -9.65
C ILE A 11 9.94 13.26 -10.43
N LEU A 12 9.20 14.36 -10.29
CA LEU A 12 7.89 14.52 -10.94
C LEU A 12 7.98 14.50 -12.47
N ARG A 13 8.99 15.15 -13.08
CA ARG A 13 9.22 15.10 -14.53
C ARG A 13 9.48 13.66 -14.99
N ASP A 14 10.32 12.93 -14.29
CA ASP A 14 10.73 11.57 -14.66
C ASP A 14 9.53 10.60 -14.56
N HIS A 15 8.62 10.79 -13.58
CA HIS A 15 7.32 10.09 -13.53
C HIS A 15 6.34 10.54 -14.62
N ILE A 16 6.30 11.82 -14.98
CA ILE A 16 5.45 12.30 -16.09
C ILE A 16 5.92 11.71 -17.43
N GLU A 17 7.22 11.51 -17.62
CA GLU A 17 7.76 10.79 -18.77
C GLU A 17 7.19 9.36 -18.84
N GLN A 18 7.12 8.65 -17.72
CA GLN A 18 6.44 7.33 -17.66
C GLN A 18 4.93 7.42 -17.96
N MET A 19 4.22 8.41 -17.38
CA MET A 19 2.80 8.64 -17.64
C MET A 19 2.48 9.05 -19.08
N SER A 20 3.47 9.50 -19.85
CA SER A 20 3.32 9.85 -21.26
C SER A 20 3.41 8.66 -22.23
N GLN A 21 3.85 7.49 -21.75
CA GLN A 21 3.92 6.25 -22.52
C GLN A 21 2.53 5.59 -22.67
N ASN A 22 2.42 4.60 -23.56
CA ASN A 22 1.24 3.76 -23.63
C ASN A 22 1.18 2.81 -22.41
N LEU A 23 0.33 3.13 -21.43
CA LEU A 23 0.16 2.34 -20.21
C LEU A 23 -0.43 0.95 -20.45
N ASP A 24 -1.03 0.69 -21.62
CA ASP A 24 -1.47 -0.67 -21.99
C ASP A 24 -0.32 -1.51 -22.53
N SER A 25 0.55 -0.95 -23.38
CA SER A 25 1.78 -1.64 -23.81
C SER A 25 2.74 -1.91 -22.66
N LEU A 26 2.83 -1.00 -21.68
CA LEU A 26 3.54 -1.25 -20.41
C LEU A 26 2.91 -2.40 -19.61
N SER A 27 1.57 -2.43 -19.50
CA SER A 27 0.84 -3.52 -18.84
C SER A 27 1.05 -4.86 -19.55
N LEU A 28 1.04 -4.89 -20.88
CA LEU A 28 1.21 -6.12 -21.67
C LEU A 28 2.67 -6.60 -21.74
N GLY A 29 3.64 -5.81 -21.25
CA GLY A 29 5.07 -6.12 -21.36
C GLY A 29 5.65 -5.89 -22.77
N GLU A 30 4.89 -5.23 -23.66
CA GLU A 30 5.35 -4.77 -24.98
C GLU A 30 6.33 -3.59 -24.87
N SER A 31 6.39 -2.95 -23.70
CA SER A 31 7.30 -1.86 -23.37
C SER A 31 7.70 -1.95 -21.89
N SER A 32 8.86 -1.41 -21.53
CA SER A 32 9.37 -1.42 -20.16
C SER A 32 9.24 -0.05 -19.48
N LEU A 33 8.78 -0.06 -18.23
CA LEU A 33 8.97 1.07 -17.32
C LEU A 33 10.47 1.36 -17.17
N PHE A 34 10.82 2.63 -17.00
CA PHE A 34 12.17 3.02 -16.63
C PHE A 34 12.22 4.05 -15.50
N PHE A 35 13.22 3.92 -14.64
CA PHE A 35 13.38 4.74 -13.44
C PHE A 35 14.83 5.14 -13.20
N TYR A 36 15.03 6.28 -12.56
CA TYR A 36 16.35 6.75 -12.17
C TYR A 36 16.64 6.45 -10.70
N LYS A 37 17.84 5.95 -10.42
CA LYS A 37 18.37 5.81 -9.07
C LYS A 37 18.80 7.19 -8.57
N TYR A 38 17.97 7.80 -7.73
CA TYR A 38 18.21 9.11 -7.14
C TYR A 38 19.30 9.06 -6.04
N ASN A 39 19.86 10.21 -5.67
CA ASN A 39 20.82 10.28 -4.56
C ASN A 39 20.10 10.04 -3.22
N PRO A 40 20.53 9.08 -2.37
CA PRO A 40 19.86 8.76 -1.10
C PRO A 40 19.82 9.93 -0.11
N ALA A 41 20.75 10.89 -0.18
CA ALA A 41 20.69 12.11 0.63
C ALA A 41 19.54 13.03 0.22
N LEU A 42 19.20 13.09 -1.07
CA LEU A 42 18.07 13.87 -1.58
C LEU A 42 16.73 13.21 -1.24
N LEU A 43 16.67 11.87 -1.31
CA LEU A 43 15.50 11.11 -0.86
C LEU A 43 15.26 11.29 0.65
N ARG A 44 16.30 11.26 1.49
CA ARG A 44 16.17 11.61 2.92
C ARG A 44 15.65 13.03 3.12
N ALA A 45 16.18 14.01 2.39
CA ALA A 45 15.71 15.39 2.46
C ALA A 45 14.23 15.54 2.05
N LEU A 46 13.76 14.78 1.06
CA LEU A 46 12.33 14.72 0.71
C LEU A 46 11.49 14.18 1.89
N CYS A 47 11.91 13.07 2.50
CA CYS A 47 11.24 12.51 3.68
C CYS A 47 11.18 13.52 4.83
N GLU A 48 12.28 14.22 5.14
CA GLU A 48 12.33 15.28 6.16
C GLU A 48 11.35 16.43 5.85
N LYS A 49 11.26 16.88 4.60
CA LYS A 49 10.34 17.95 4.21
C LYS A 49 8.88 17.54 4.32
N VAL A 50 8.53 16.33 3.90
CA VAL A 50 7.17 15.81 3.96
C VAL A 50 6.77 15.48 5.40
N MET A 51 7.70 14.95 6.22
CA MET A 51 7.52 14.77 7.67
C MET A 51 7.15 16.08 8.38
N VAL A 52 7.78 17.20 8.03
CA VAL A 52 7.45 18.53 8.57
C VAL A 52 6.05 19.01 8.16
N ILE A 53 5.52 18.56 7.01
CA ILE A 53 4.13 18.84 6.62
C ILE A 53 3.19 17.99 7.47
N PHE A 54 3.38 16.67 7.50
CA PHE A 54 2.55 15.73 8.26
C PHE A 54 2.51 16.05 9.77
N SER A 55 3.62 16.55 10.35
CA SER A 55 3.68 16.93 11.78
C SER A 55 2.85 18.16 12.13
N ARG A 56 2.44 18.97 11.15
CA ARG A 56 1.57 20.15 11.31
C ARG A 56 0.10 19.84 11.05
N GLU A 57 -0.18 18.79 10.31
CA GLU A 57 -1.54 18.30 10.11
C GLU A 57 -2.09 17.69 11.40
N PRO A 58 -3.42 17.71 11.65
CA PRO A 58 -4.04 17.02 12.77
C PRO A 58 -4.06 15.49 12.56
N THR A 59 -4.24 14.72 13.65
CA THR A 59 -4.28 13.25 13.57
C THR A 59 -5.55 12.73 12.87
N VAL A 60 -6.61 13.52 12.90
CA VAL A 60 -7.79 13.39 12.02
C VAL A 60 -7.85 14.63 11.15
N LEU A 61 -7.63 14.48 9.84
CA LEU A 61 -7.73 15.58 8.87
C LEU A 61 -9.17 16.08 8.79
N ASN A 62 -9.40 17.39 8.88
CA ASN A 62 -10.66 17.98 8.47
C ASN A 62 -10.51 18.45 7.01
N LEU A 63 -11.36 17.93 6.13
CA LEU A 63 -11.40 18.21 4.70
C LEU A 63 -12.78 18.76 4.28
N ASP A 64 -13.52 19.36 5.21
CA ASP A 64 -14.89 19.86 5.03
C ASP A 64 -14.96 21.07 4.08
N ASP A 65 -13.83 21.72 3.77
CA ASP A 65 -13.71 22.80 2.78
C ASP A 65 -13.60 22.27 1.33
N ILE A 66 -13.42 20.96 1.15
CA ILE A 66 -13.24 20.33 -0.17
C ILE A 66 -14.60 19.94 -0.76
N ASP A 67 -14.92 20.49 -1.93
CA ASP A 67 -16.13 20.15 -2.67
C ASP A 67 -16.04 18.80 -3.39
N LYS A 68 -14.87 18.46 -3.95
CA LYS A 68 -14.62 17.22 -4.69
C LYS A 68 -13.24 16.66 -4.38
N ILE A 69 -13.17 15.37 -4.05
CA ILE A 69 -11.93 14.63 -3.79
C ILE A 69 -11.99 13.23 -4.43
N ILE A 70 -10.84 12.71 -4.85
CA ILE A 70 -10.68 11.32 -5.27
C ILE A 70 -10.09 10.54 -4.09
N VAL A 71 -10.82 9.57 -3.57
CA VAL A 71 -10.34 8.67 -2.52
C VAL A 71 -9.76 7.41 -3.15
N VAL A 72 -8.52 7.10 -2.78
CA VAL A 72 -7.69 6.01 -3.32
C VAL A 72 -7.38 5.06 -2.16
N GLY A 73 -7.65 3.78 -2.35
CA GLY A 73 -7.30 2.72 -1.40
C GLY A 73 -5.84 2.29 -1.52
N ASP A 74 -5.58 1.05 -1.11
CA ASP A 74 -4.23 0.47 -1.11
C ASP A 74 -3.60 0.49 -2.51
N LEU A 75 -2.28 0.73 -2.56
CA LEU A 75 -1.49 0.77 -3.79
C LEU A 75 -0.35 -0.24 -3.80
N HIS A 76 0.25 -0.58 -2.65
CA HIS A 76 1.29 -1.61 -2.50
C HIS A 76 2.35 -1.61 -3.61
N GLY A 77 2.95 -0.45 -3.90
CA GLY A 77 3.98 -0.33 -4.92
C GLY A 77 3.51 -0.56 -6.38
N GLN A 78 2.21 -0.53 -6.66
CA GLN A 78 1.66 -0.69 -8.02
C GLN A 78 1.62 0.63 -8.79
N ILE A 79 2.82 1.09 -9.16
CA ILE A 79 3.04 2.39 -9.81
C ILE A 79 2.21 2.62 -11.08
N LEU A 80 1.91 1.57 -11.87
CA LEU A 80 1.13 1.70 -13.10
C LEU A 80 -0.35 2.02 -12.83
N ASP A 81 -0.92 1.50 -11.74
CA ASP A 81 -2.28 1.83 -11.32
C ASP A 81 -2.36 3.26 -10.80
N LEU A 82 -1.36 3.69 -10.03
CA LEU A 82 -1.24 5.10 -9.62
C LEU A 82 -1.15 6.03 -10.84
N TYR A 83 -0.38 5.69 -11.88
CA TYR A 83 -0.36 6.45 -13.13
C TYR A 83 -1.74 6.50 -13.80
N ARG A 84 -2.45 5.37 -13.90
CA ARG A 84 -3.81 5.32 -14.46
C ARG A 84 -4.76 6.23 -13.68
N ILE A 85 -4.67 6.27 -12.35
CA ILE A 85 -5.47 7.17 -11.48
C ILE A 85 -5.12 8.64 -11.72
N LEU A 86 -3.83 9.00 -11.78
CA LEU A 86 -3.39 10.39 -11.98
C LEU A 86 -3.71 10.92 -13.38
N ILE A 87 -3.65 10.07 -14.41
CA ILE A 87 -4.09 10.40 -15.78
C ILE A 87 -5.62 10.53 -15.83
N ARG A 88 -6.36 9.60 -15.21
CA ARG A 88 -7.83 9.54 -15.30
C ARG A 88 -8.53 10.73 -14.65
N PHE A 89 -7.91 11.35 -13.64
CA PHE A 89 -8.51 12.40 -12.81
C PHE A 89 -7.72 13.71 -12.76
N ASP A 90 -6.70 13.89 -13.59
CA ASP A 90 -5.77 15.03 -13.64
C ASP A 90 -4.85 15.20 -12.41
N LEU A 91 -3.59 15.57 -12.66
CA LEU A 91 -2.61 15.88 -11.61
C LEU A 91 -3.04 17.10 -10.76
N PRO A 92 -2.58 17.19 -9.49
CA PRO A 92 -2.63 18.44 -8.72
C PRO A 92 -1.94 19.59 -9.48
N PRO A 93 -2.43 20.84 -9.33
CA PRO A 93 -3.44 21.28 -8.38
C PRO A 93 -4.91 21.13 -8.86
N ASN A 94 -5.14 20.59 -10.06
CA ASN A 94 -6.48 20.52 -10.67
C ASN A 94 -7.44 19.63 -9.86
N THR A 95 -6.91 18.53 -9.31
CA THR A 95 -7.66 17.57 -8.48
C THR A 95 -7.05 17.45 -7.09
N LYS A 96 -7.90 17.05 -6.14
CA LYS A 96 -7.52 16.71 -4.76
C LYS A 96 -7.68 15.20 -4.58
N TYR A 97 -6.75 14.61 -3.83
CA TYR A 97 -6.68 13.17 -3.58
C TYR A 97 -6.54 12.89 -2.09
N LEU A 98 -7.21 11.84 -1.62
CA LEU A 98 -7.02 11.25 -0.31
C LEU A 98 -6.59 9.78 -0.48
N PHE A 99 -5.37 9.46 -0.09
CA PHE A 99 -4.85 8.09 -0.08
C PHE A 99 -5.09 7.46 1.29
N LEU A 100 -5.63 6.24 1.32
CA LEU A 100 -6.02 5.54 2.53
C LEU A 100 -4.94 4.61 3.10
N GLY A 101 -3.65 4.91 2.86
CA GLY A 101 -2.53 4.10 3.35
C GLY A 101 -2.12 2.97 2.40
N ASP A 102 -1.27 2.08 2.90
CA ASP A 102 -0.77 0.89 2.21
C ASP A 102 -0.24 1.20 0.81
N ILE A 103 0.65 2.20 0.78
CA ILE A 103 1.34 2.69 -0.42
C ILE A 103 2.52 1.77 -0.75
N VAL A 104 3.14 1.17 0.27
CA VAL A 104 4.37 0.38 0.17
C VAL A 104 4.14 -1.12 0.46
N ASP A 105 5.22 -1.89 0.38
CA ASP A 105 5.26 -3.36 0.51
C ASP A 105 4.53 -4.12 -0.61
N ARG A 106 4.77 -5.43 -0.66
CA ARG A 106 4.17 -6.44 -1.56
C ARG A 106 4.52 -6.29 -3.05
N GLY A 107 4.33 -5.13 -3.66
CA GLY A 107 4.61 -4.89 -5.07
C GLY A 107 6.05 -4.48 -5.37
N GLY A 108 6.39 -4.45 -6.67
CA GLY A 108 7.76 -4.26 -7.14
C GLY A 108 8.31 -2.83 -7.12
N PHE A 109 7.48 -1.80 -6.88
CA PHE A 109 7.85 -0.39 -7.05
C PHE A 109 7.40 0.50 -5.87
N SER A 110 7.59 0.03 -4.63
CA SER A 110 7.19 0.79 -3.43
C SER A 110 7.92 2.12 -3.37
N LEU A 111 9.23 2.14 -3.65
CA LEU A 111 10.07 3.34 -3.65
C LEU A 111 9.55 4.36 -4.66
N GLU A 112 9.33 3.96 -5.91
CA GLU A 112 8.84 4.84 -6.98
C GLU A 112 7.44 5.37 -6.67
N THR A 113 6.59 4.55 -6.05
CA THR A 113 5.22 4.93 -5.66
C THR A 113 5.23 5.95 -4.52
N ILE A 114 5.97 5.68 -3.43
CA ILE A 114 6.01 6.59 -2.28
C ILE A 114 6.78 7.88 -2.59
N THR A 115 7.83 7.83 -3.42
CA THR A 115 8.58 9.04 -3.80
C THR A 115 7.77 9.95 -4.70
N LEU A 116 6.94 9.43 -5.60
CA LEU A 116 5.95 10.21 -6.34
C LEU A 116 4.93 10.86 -5.40
N LEU A 117 4.30 10.11 -4.49
CA LEU A 117 3.29 10.65 -3.58
C LEU A 117 3.87 11.68 -2.60
N PHE A 118 5.07 11.45 -2.07
CA PHE A 118 5.78 12.44 -1.23
C PHE A 118 6.17 13.68 -2.04
N SER A 119 6.57 13.53 -3.30
CA SER A 119 6.85 14.66 -4.20
C SER A 119 5.60 15.51 -4.44
N LEU A 120 4.46 14.88 -4.73
CA LEU A 120 3.18 15.56 -4.92
C LEU A 120 2.68 16.19 -3.60
N LYS A 121 2.89 15.53 -2.44
CA LYS A 121 2.57 16.10 -1.12
C LYS A 121 3.41 17.33 -0.78
N PHE A 122 4.69 17.32 -1.12
CA PHE A 122 5.58 18.46 -0.89
C PHE A 122 5.22 19.67 -1.77
N LEU A 123 4.92 19.43 -3.06
CA LEU A 123 4.55 20.49 -4.00
C LEU A 123 3.12 21.01 -3.80
N TYR A 124 2.19 20.13 -3.42
CA TYR A 124 0.75 20.42 -3.33
C TYR A 124 0.14 19.94 -2.00
N PRO A 125 0.59 20.47 -0.85
CA PRO A 125 0.16 19.99 0.47
C PRO A 125 -1.35 20.10 0.72
N ASN A 126 -2.02 21.03 0.03
CA ASN A 126 -3.48 21.26 0.12
C ASN A 126 -4.30 20.49 -0.94
N ASN A 127 -3.66 19.60 -1.70
CA ASN A 127 -4.30 18.75 -2.71
C ASN A 127 -4.04 17.26 -2.49
N ILE A 128 -2.93 16.89 -1.87
CA ILE A 128 -2.59 15.50 -1.56
C ILE A 128 -2.76 15.29 -0.07
N PHE A 129 -3.66 14.39 0.31
CA PHE A 129 -3.88 13.96 1.68
C PHE A 129 -3.58 12.48 1.77
N ILE A 130 -2.92 12.06 2.85
CA ILE A 130 -2.51 10.67 3.04
C ILE A 130 -2.83 10.34 4.50
N VAL A 131 -3.66 9.33 4.73
CA VAL A 131 -3.76 8.68 6.04
C VAL A 131 -2.89 7.44 6.04
N ARG A 132 -2.53 6.97 7.24
CA ARG A 132 -1.62 5.85 7.44
C ARG A 132 -2.33 4.51 7.18
N GLY A 133 -1.66 3.58 6.51
CA GLY A 133 -2.04 2.17 6.45
C GLY A 133 -1.29 1.33 7.47
N ASN A 134 -1.56 0.03 7.54
CA ASN A 134 -0.81 -0.83 8.44
C ASN A 134 0.62 -1.10 7.94
N HIS A 135 0.91 -0.99 6.64
CA HIS A 135 2.26 -1.23 6.11
C HIS A 135 3.24 -0.06 6.33
N GLU A 136 2.77 1.16 6.62
CA GLU A 136 3.63 2.32 6.91
C GLU A 136 4.19 2.33 8.35
N PHE A 137 5.00 1.34 8.74
CA PHE A 137 5.71 1.30 10.04
C PHE A 137 7.21 1.00 9.91
N GLY A 138 8.00 1.50 10.87
CA GLY A 138 9.46 1.48 10.82
C GLY A 138 10.13 0.15 11.17
N ASN A 139 9.49 -0.70 11.96
CA ASN A 139 9.76 -2.13 12.10
C ASN A 139 8.57 -2.72 12.89
N PHE A 140 7.85 -3.69 12.35
CA PHE A 140 7.07 -4.58 13.22
C PHE A 140 7.97 -5.73 13.66
N THR A 141 8.16 -5.90 14.96
CA THR A 141 8.55 -7.20 15.48
C THR A 141 7.33 -8.11 15.44
N ASN A 142 7.41 -9.27 14.79
CA ASN A 142 6.40 -10.34 14.87
C ASN A 142 6.42 -10.97 16.28
N GLY A 143 6.00 -10.20 17.28
CA GLY A 143 6.17 -10.44 18.71
C GLY A 143 5.19 -11.42 19.33
N ARG A 144 4.93 -12.57 18.68
CA ARG A 144 4.19 -13.70 19.31
C ARG A 144 4.81 -15.09 19.07
N ASN A 145 6.01 -15.18 18.49
CA ASN A 145 6.73 -16.46 18.33
C ASN A 145 7.81 -16.72 19.41
N ASN A 146 7.54 -16.33 20.66
CA ASN A 146 8.34 -16.74 21.83
C ASN A 146 7.46 -17.48 22.85
N SER A 147 6.90 -18.60 22.42
CA SER A 147 6.37 -19.64 23.32
C SER A 147 7.31 -20.85 23.27
N THR A 148 8.28 -20.87 24.20
CA THR A 148 9.00 -22.05 24.69
C THR A 148 9.31 -23.18 23.69
N ASN A 149 10.58 -23.29 23.28
CA ASN A 149 11.18 -24.60 23.03
C ASN A 149 11.13 -25.41 24.33
N MET A 150 10.15 -26.31 24.45
CA MET A 150 10.16 -27.42 25.38
C MET A 150 10.16 -28.71 24.55
N ASN A 151 11.10 -29.61 24.86
CA ASN A 151 11.38 -30.80 24.06
C ASN A 151 10.16 -31.71 23.90
N THR A 152 9.86 -32.12 22.67
CA THR A 152 9.00 -33.29 22.39
C THR A 152 9.81 -34.36 21.66
N ASN A 153 10.55 -35.17 22.43
CA ASN A 153 10.96 -36.48 21.95
C ASN A 153 9.88 -37.49 22.36
N THR A 154 9.26 -38.14 21.36
CA THR A 154 8.91 -39.58 21.32
C THR A 154 8.45 -40.22 22.64
N HIS A 155 7.19 -40.67 22.79
CA HIS A 155 6.74 -41.92 22.19
C HIS A 155 5.21 -42.14 22.25
N GLU A 156 4.81 -43.21 21.57
CA GLU A 156 3.49 -43.77 21.29
C GLU A 156 2.46 -43.89 22.43
N SER A 157 1.21 -43.91 21.95
CA SER A 157 -0.02 -44.50 22.53
C SER A 157 0.11 -45.60 23.58
N GLY A 158 -0.76 -45.56 24.59
CA GLY A 158 -1.11 -46.76 25.37
C GLY A 158 -1.93 -46.47 26.64
N HIS A 159 -3.16 -46.95 26.66
CA HIS A 159 -4.01 -47.20 27.84
C HIS A 159 -3.23 -47.53 29.13
N GLU A 160 -3.56 -46.96 30.30
CA GLU A 160 -4.53 -47.56 31.24
C GLU A 160 -4.74 -46.76 32.55
N ASN A 161 -5.74 -47.23 33.29
CA ASN A 161 -6.43 -46.73 34.47
C ASN A 161 -5.63 -46.75 35.80
N VAL A 162 -6.14 -45.96 36.76
CA VAL A 162 -6.33 -46.30 38.20
C VAL A 162 -5.19 -46.11 39.24
N ASN A 163 -5.51 -45.20 40.18
CA ASN A 163 -5.25 -45.19 41.64
C ASN A 163 -3.87 -44.92 42.30
N ASN A 164 -4.02 -44.19 43.41
CA ASN A 164 -3.38 -44.33 44.74
C ASN A 164 -2.04 -43.64 45.09
N ASN A 165 -2.22 -42.58 45.89
CA ASN A 165 -1.65 -42.37 47.23
C ASN A 165 -0.16 -42.07 47.47
N SER A 166 -0.01 -41.02 48.29
CA SER A 166 0.96 -40.85 49.40
C SER A 166 2.42 -40.51 49.06
N GLY A 167 3.09 -39.75 49.94
CA GLY A 167 4.55 -39.56 49.85
C GLY A 167 5.15 -38.21 50.29
N LEU A 168 4.71 -37.69 51.43
CA LEU A 168 5.42 -36.73 52.31
C LEU A 168 6.92 -36.41 52.06
N SER A 169 7.25 -35.11 52.22
CA SER A 169 8.48 -34.58 52.90
C SER A 169 9.84 -34.71 52.17
N GLN A 170 10.93 -33.98 52.49
CA GLN A 170 11.14 -32.67 53.16
C GLN A 170 12.57 -32.15 52.86
N ASN A 171 12.81 -30.86 53.10
CA ASN A 171 14.08 -30.23 53.53
C ASN A 171 15.37 -30.28 52.66
N SER A 172 15.87 -29.05 52.42
CA SER A 172 17.27 -28.59 52.63
C SER A 172 18.40 -29.09 51.69
N GLY A 173 19.45 -28.32 51.40
CA GLY A 173 19.76 -26.91 51.73
C GLY A 173 21.24 -26.56 51.44
N LEU A 174 21.58 -25.27 51.58
CA LEU A 174 22.94 -24.70 51.79
C LEU A 174 24.02 -24.71 50.67
N SER A 175 24.41 -23.47 50.28
CA SER A 175 25.81 -22.99 50.16
C SER A 175 26.69 -23.47 48.96
N GLN A 176 27.76 -22.80 48.50
CA GLN A 176 28.29 -21.43 48.70
C GLN A 176 29.37 -21.10 47.61
N ASN A 177 29.68 -19.80 47.46
CA ASN A 177 30.99 -19.19 47.10
C ASN A 177 31.63 -19.27 45.69
N ASN A 178 31.99 -18.07 45.20
CA ASN A 178 33.28 -17.60 44.60
C ASN A 178 33.87 -18.32 43.35
N GLY A 179 34.57 -17.67 42.41
CA GLY A 179 34.87 -16.23 42.21
C GLY A 179 36.10 -16.00 41.29
N LEU A 180 36.03 -15.01 40.39
CA LEU A 180 37.12 -14.23 39.72
C LEU A 180 38.37 -14.93 39.12
N SER A 181 38.71 -14.62 37.85
CA SER A 181 39.89 -13.80 37.45
C SER A 181 40.13 -13.72 35.92
N GLN A 182 41.18 -13.00 35.48
CA GLN A 182 41.42 -12.49 34.12
C GLN A 182 42.68 -13.12 33.46
N ASN A 183 42.78 -13.14 32.10
CA ASN A 183 43.76 -12.35 31.31
C ASN A 183 44.10 -12.85 29.87
N ASN A 184 44.51 -11.87 29.06
CA ASN A 184 45.08 -11.80 27.69
C ASN A 184 45.99 -12.94 27.14
N VAL A 185 46.14 -13.03 25.79
CA VAL A 185 47.38 -12.68 24.99
C VAL A 185 47.35 -13.14 23.48
N ARG A 186 47.82 -12.24 22.59
CA ARG A 186 48.39 -12.26 21.19
C ARG A 186 48.40 -13.49 20.21
N ALA A 187 48.47 -13.16 18.90
CA ALA A 187 48.72 -14.00 17.70
C ALA A 187 50.22 -14.21 17.35
N PRO A 188 50.62 -15.04 16.32
CA PRO A 188 50.91 -14.47 14.96
C PRO A 188 50.91 -15.41 13.67
N SER A 189 50.84 -14.78 12.48
CA SER A 189 51.58 -15.00 11.18
C SER A 189 51.55 -16.29 10.27
N ASN A 190 51.53 -16.03 8.93
CA ASN A 190 52.10 -16.79 7.76
C ASN A 190 51.47 -18.15 7.33
N SER A 191 51.50 -18.66 6.07
CA SER A 191 52.01 -18.25 4.73
C SER A 191 51.42 -19.12 3.56
N LEU A 192 51.56 -18.72 2.29
CA LEU A 192 51.14 -19.43 1.04
C LEU A 192 52.13 -20.53 0.56
N PRO A 193 51.72 -21.47 -0.33
CA PRO A 193 52.20 -21.47 -1.74
C PRO A 193 51.15 -21.92 -2.82
N ARG A 194 51.59 -22.16 -4.08
CA ARG A 194 50.80 -22.19 -5.35
C ARG A 194 50.81 -23.52 -6.16
N ASN A 195 50.07 -23.52 -7.28
CA ASN A 195 50.15 -24.34 -8.53
C ASN A 195 49.45 -25.73 -8.50
N HIS A 196 48.63 -26.16 -9.48
CA HIS A 196 48.92 -26.42 -10.91
C HIS A 196 47.65 -26.46 -11.81
N ALA A 197 47.82 -26.60 -13.14
CA ALA A 197 46.77 -26.49 -14.17
C ALA A 197 46.40 -27.80 -14.93
N SER A 198 45.39 -27.70 -15.81
CA SER A 198 44.90 -28.63 -16.88
C SER A 198 43.87 -29.71 -16.49
N LEU A 199 43.04 -30.30 -17.37
CA LEU A 199 42.91 -30.21 -18.85
C LEU A 199 41.41 -30.27 -19.33
N PHE A 200 41.10 -30.84 -20.51
CA PHE A 200 39.78 -30.89 -21.19
C PHE A 200 39.10 -32.30 -20.98
N ILE A 201 37.92 -32.73 -21.50
CA ILE A 201 37.00 -32.28 -22.58
C ILE A 201 35.53 -32.83 -22.38
N HIS A 202 34.63 -32.58 -23.36
CA HIS A 202 33.26 -33.10 -23.64
C HIS A 202 32.60 -34.18 -22.74
N ASN A 203 31.29 -34.10 -22.42
CA ASN A 203 30.21 -34.44 -23.38
C ASN A 203 28.80 -33.91 -22.95
N ALA A 204 27.81 -34.01 -23.85
CA ALA A 204 26.45 -33.46 -23.67
C ALA A 204 25.36 -34.50 -23.32
N ASN A 205 24.21 -33.98 -22.87
CA ASN A 205 22.87 -34.59 -22.79
C ASN A 205 22.59 -35.76 -21.81
N THR A 206 22.00 -35.43 -20.64
CA THR A 206 20.82 -36.19 -20.13
C THR A 206 19.90 -35.29 -19.29
N PHE A 207 18.58 -35.41 -19.49
CA PHE A 207 17.54 -34.84 -18.63
C PHE A 207 17.23 -35.80 -17.46
N ASN A 208 17.18 -35.30 -16.21
CA ASN A 208 16.05 -35.49 -15.27
C ASN A 208 16.36 -35.09 -13.82
N ASN A 209 15.36 -34.47 -13.18
CA ASN A 209 15.02 -34.45 -11.74
C ASN A 209 16.09 -34.75 -10.68
N MET A 210 16.34 -33.78 -9.78
CA MET A 210 16.11 -33.97 -8.32
C MET A 210 16.11 -32.64 -7.54
N LYS A 211 15.60 -32.69 -6.30
CA LYS A 211 15.42 -31.56 -5.38
C LYS A 211 16.67 -31.32 -4.50
N ASP A 212 16.57 -30.23 -3.73
CA ASP A 212 17.21 -29.95 -2.42
C ASP A 212 18.54 -29.15 -2.35
N ARG A 213 18.37 -27.96 -1.74
CA ARG A 213 19.19 -27.29 -0.70
C ARG A 213 20.48 -26.52 -1.06
N ASN A 214 20.54 -25.35 -0.42
CA ASN A 214 21.54 -24.27 -0.49
C ASN A 214 22.96 -24.69 -0.06
N ILE A 215 24.00 -23.96 -0.54
CA ILE A 215 24.90 -23.08 0.28
C ILE A 215 26.14 -22.58 -0.54
N LEU A 216 26.29 -21.24 -0.66
CA LEU A 216 27.52 -20.42 -0.90
C LEU A 216 28.36 -20.58 -2.22
N PRO A 217 29.25 -19.62 -2.58
CA PRO A 217 29.40 -18.19 -2.19
C PRO A 217 29.47 -17.22 -3.41
N HIS A 218 29.69 -15.92 -3.13
CA HIS A 218 29.82 -14.83 -4.11
C HIS A 218 30.91 -15.00 -5.20
N SER A 219 30.64 -14.47 -6.41
CA SER A 219 31.68 -14.01 -7.33
C SER A 219 31.33 -12.63 -7.91
N LEU A 220 32.33 -11.75 -7.97
CA LEU A 220 32.28 -10.46 -8.66
C LEU A 220 32.57 -10.68 -10.14
N THR A 221 31.72 -10.21 -11.04
CA THR A 221 32.06 -10.09 -12.48
C THR A 221 32.04 -8.64 -12.91
N SER A 222 33.14 -8.21 -13.50
CA SER A 222 33.33 -6.87 -14.04
C SER A 222 32.65 -6.75 -15.40
N ASN A 223 31.40 -6.28 -15.42
CA ASN A 223 30.77 -5.51 -16.50
C ASN A 223 29.44 -4.96 -15.98
N GLY A 224 29.09 -3.72 -16.35
CA GLY A 224 28.12 -2.86 -15.66
C GLY A 224 26.63 -3.20 -15.79
N PHE A 225 26.23 -4.45 -15.58
CA PHE A 225 24.82 -4.88 -15.52
C PHE A 225 24.49 -5.45 -14.13
N MET A 226 23.68 -4.75 -13.34
CA MET A 226 23.19 -5.29 -12.06
C MET A 226 22.16 -6.39 -12.32
N ASN A 227 22.53 -7.62 -11.96
CA ASN A 227 21.76 -8.82 -12.25
C ASN A 227 20.73 -9.08 -11.12
N TYR A 228 19.55 -8.48 -11.23
CA TYR A 228 18.47 -8.57 -10.23
C TYR A 228 17.70 -9.90 -10.29
N ASN A 229 18.34 -11.00 -9.85
CA ASN A 229 17.70 -12.32 -9.82
C ASN A 229 16.90 -12.58 -8.52
N LYS A 230 15.61 -12.90 -8.71
CA LYS A 230 14.61 -13.41 -7.75
C LYS A 230 15.10 -13.81 -6.34
N GLN A 231 14.75 -13.02 -5.32
CA GLN A 231 13.86 -13.44 -4.20
C GLN A 231 13.57 -12.31 -3.20
N CYS A 232 12.31 -12.19 -2.78
CA CYS A 232 11.86 -11.53 -1.54
C CYS A 232 12.06 -10.01 -1.35
N VAL A 233 11.60 -9.20 -2.30
CA VAL A 233 11.19 -7.79 -2.03
C VAL A 233 9.75 -7.76 -1.45
N ALA A 234 9.50 -8.57 -0.41
CA ALA A 234 8.17 -8.63 0.22
C ALA A 234 7.88 -7.37 1.06
N THR A 235 8.93 -6.68 1.51
CA THR A 235 8.88 -5.47 2.32
C THR A 235 9.72 -4.35 1.73
N PHE A 236 9.28 -3.12 1.97
CA PHE A 236 9.93 -1.88 1.56
C PHE A 236 11.28 -1.68 2.26
N LYS A 237 11.44 -2.22 3.48
CA LYS A 237 12.77 -2.29 4.12
C LYS A 237 13.77 -3.06 3.25
N ASN A 238 13.38 -4.25 2.79
CA ASN A 238 14.22 -5.05 1.90
C ASN A 238 14.46 -4.31 0.58
N GLU A 239 13.43 -3.66 0.00
CA GLU A 239 13.57 -2.84 -1.20
C GLU A 239 14.65 -1.76 -1.05
N ILE A 240 14.58 -0.93 0.01
CA ILE A 240 15.55 0.13 0.28
C ILE A 240 16.96 -0.43 0.52
N LEU A 241 17.09 -1.52 1.31
CA LEU A 241 18.39 -2.12 1.60
C LEU A 241 19.01 -2.77 0.36
N THR A 242 18.23 -3.45 -0.48
CA THR A 242 18.71 -4.01 -1.76
C THR A 242 19.11 -2.92 -2.76
N LEU A 243 18.36 -1.82 -2.84
CA LEU A 243 18.64 -0.75 -3.80
C LEU A 243 19.77 0.18 -3.36
N TYR A 244 19.86 0.53 -2.08
CA TYR A 244 20.78 1.57 -1.58
C TYR A 244 21.79 1.11 -0.55
N ASN A 245 21.58 -0.03 0.12
CA ASN A 245 22.35 -0.47 1.28
C ASN A 245 22.49 0.64 2.36
N ASP A 246 21.41 1.38 2.62
CA ASP A 246 21.40 2.52 3.54
C ASP A 246 20.18 2.49 4.48
N GLU A 247 20.35 1.87 5.66
CA GLU A 247 19.36 1.84 6.76
C GLU A 247 18.87 3.25 7.14
N ARG A 248 19.69 4.31 6.96
CA ARG A 248 19.27 5.69 7.27
C ARG A 248 18.26 6.22 6.26
N LEU A 249 18.29 5.74 5.01
CA LEU A 249 17.26 6.07 4.03
C LEU A 249 15.93 5.44 4.42
N TYR A 250 15.94 4.17 4.80
CA TYR A 250 14.73 3.49 5.30
C TYR A 250 14.21 4.16 6.57
N THR A 251 15.10 4.48 7.51
CA THR A 251 14.77 5.22 8.74
C THR A 251 14.11 6.58 8.44
N ALA A 252 14.54 7.29 7.40
CA ALA A 252 13.92 8.57 7.03
C ALA A 252 12.48 8.39 6.51
N PHE A 253 12.20 7.34 5.72
CA PHE A 253 10.81 7.00 5.37
C PHE A 253 9.99 6.59 6.59
N ALA A 254 10.51 5.72 7.45
CA ALA A 254 9.87 5.31 8.70
C ALA A 254 9.53 6.49 9.62
N ASN A 255 10.43 7.47 9.71
CA ASN A 255 10.19 8.70 10.46
C ASN A 255 9.06 9.53 9.82
N ALA A 256 9.03 9.69 8.49
CA ALA A 256 7.92 10.37 7.82
C ALA A 256 6.58 9.63 8.03
N PHE A 257 6.57 8.30 7.93
CA PHE A 257 5.41 7.46 8.18
C PHE A 257 4.86 7.60 9.61
N SER A 258 5.74 7.74 10.61
CA SER A 258 5.33 7.91 12.00
C SER A 258 4.46 9.16 12.24
N TYR A 259 4.54 10.15 11.35
CA TYR A 259 3.71 11.36 11.38
C TYR A 259 2.47 11.30 10.48
N LEU A 260 2.19 10.22 9.75
CA LEU A 260 0.97 10.14 8.94
C LEU A 260 -0.30 10.25 9.81
N PRO A 261 -1.28 11.09 9.45
CA PRO A 261 -2.63 11.11 10.05
C PRO A 261 -3.29 9.72 10.04
N LEU A 262 -4.21 9.46 10.97
CA LEU A 262 -4.90 8.16 11.08
C LEU A 262 -6.26 8.12 10.38
N ALA A 263 -6.90 9.28 10.19
CA ALA A 263 -8.20 9.39 9.54
C ALA A 263 -8.38 10.77 8.89
N ALA A 264 -9.43 10.91 8.09
CA ALA A 264 -9.91 12.17 7.54
C ALA A 264 -11.45 12.26 7.63
N THR A 265 -12.01 13.47 7.68
CA THR A 265 -13.45 13.71 7.58
C THR A 265 -13.80 14.62 6.42
N LEU A 266 -14.93 14.32 5.75
CA LEU A 266 -15.59 15.20 4.80
C LEU A 266 -17.08 15.29 5.18
N GLY A 267 -17.43 16.29 5.98
CA GLY A 267 -18.76 16.41 6.58
C GLY A 267 -19.06 15.21 7.49
N SER A 268 -20.11 14.47 7.16
CA SER A 268 -20.50 13.23 7.87
C SER A 268 -19.80 11.96 7.34
N ILE A 269 -18.86 12.08 6.41
CA ILE A 269 -18.02 10.95 5.97
C ILE A 269 -16.76 10.87 6.83
N VAL A 270 -16.43 9.68 7.33
CA VAL A 270 -15.08 9.36 7.84
C VAL A 270 -14.32 8.49 6.84
N CYS A 271 -13.03 8.75 6.67
CA CYS A 271 -12.11 7.97 5.87
C CYS A 271 -10.95 7.50 6.75
N LEU A 272 -10.67 6.20 6.75
CA LEU A 272 -9.55 5.57 7.49
C LEU A 272 -9.02 4.37 6.69
N HIS A 273 -7.99 3.66 7.18
CA HIS A 273 -7.45 2.51 6.45
C HIS A 273 -8.15 1.19 6.84
N GLY A 274 -8.01 0.80 8.11
CA GLY A 274 -8.58 -0.41 8.71
C GLY A 274 -10.07 -0.25 9.02
N GLY A 275 -10.43 -0.25 10.30
CA GLY A 275 -11.83 -0.13 10.70
C GLY A 275 -12.00 0.41 12.11
N ILE A 276 -12.96 -0.17 12.83
CA ILE A 276 -13.18 0.11 14.25
C ILE A 276 -12.81 -1.09 15.11
N GLY A 277 -12.79 -0.89 16.43
CA GLY A 277 -12.55 -1.96 17.38
C GLY A 277 -12.66 -1.51 18.83
N GLY A 278 -12.33 -2.41 19.75
CA GLY A 278 -12.36 -2.15 21.18
C GLY A 278 -11.61 -0.87 21.58
N GLY A 279 -12.25 -0.05 22.41
CA GLY A 279 -11.69 1.19 22.94
C GLY A 279 -11.88 2.45 22.08
N LEU A 280 -12.30 2.32 20.81
CA LEU A 280 -12.69 3.42 19.93
C LEU A 280 -14.21 3.62 20.01
N GLU A 281 -14.68 4.57 20.81
CA GLU A 281 -16.10 4.83 21.05
C GLU A 281 -16.63 5.98 20.19
N THR A 282 -15.77 6.96 19.91
CA THR A 282 -16.08 8.15 19.11
C THR A 282 -14.88 8.55 18.24
N LEU A 283 -15.13 9.28 17.15
CA LEU A 283 -14.07 9.91 16.36
C LEU A 283 -13.16 10.86 17.17
N ASN A 284 -13.63 11.39 18.31
CA ASN A 284 -12.83 12.25 19.17
C ASN A 284 -11.68 11.50 19.86
N ASP A 285 -11.80 10.18 20.09
CA ASP A 285 -10.72 9.37 20.67
C ASP A 285 -9.45 9.46 19.81
N LEU A 286 -9.60 9.39 18.47
CA LEU A 286 -8.49 9.53 17.52
C LEU A 286 -7.83 10.91 17.55
N LYS A 287 -8.59 11.97 17.86
CA LYS A 287 -8.05 13.34 17.95
C LYS A 287 -7.14 13.54 19.15
N THR A 288 -7.24 12.69 20.18
CA THR A 288 -6.36 12.73 21.36
C THR A 288 -4.98 12.12 21.09
N ILE A 289 -4.85 11.31 20.03
CA ILE A 289 -3.64 10.55 19.73
C ILE A 289 -2.55 11.48 19.18
N LYS A 290 -1.42 11.53 19.89
CA LYS A 290 -0.24 12.31 19.51
C LYS A 290 0.59 11.54 18.49
N ARG A 291 1.13 12.26 17.50
CA ARG A 291 2.18 11.79 16.59
C ARG A 291 3.52 12.43 16.99
N PRO A 292 4.67 11.77 16.79
CA PRO A 292 4.87 10.56 15.99
C PRO A 292 4.40 9.27 16.69
N ILE A 293 3.84 8.34 15.91
CA ILE A 293 3.48 6.98 16.32
C ILE A 293 4.55 6.05 15.74
N VAL A 294 5.54 5.67 16.57
CA VAL A 294 6.72 4.89 16.12
C VAL A 294 6.48 3.38 16.18
N SER A 295 5.77 2.91 17.20
CA SER A 295 5.35 1.52 17.44
C SER A 295 3.97 1.53 18.08
N ILE A 296 3.27 0.40 18.02
CA ILE A 296 1.95 0.15 18.62
C ILE A 296 1.95 -1.17 19.41
N ASP A 297 3.09 -1.47 20.05
CA ASP A 297 3.34 -2.77 20.70
C ASP A 297 3.39 -2.67 22.23
N ASN A 298 3.04 -1.51 22.81
CA ASN A 298 3.05 -1.27 24.26
C ASN A 298 1.77 -1.75 24.97
N LEU A 299 0.85 -2.39 24.24
CA LEU A 299 -0.40 -3.01 24.74
C LEU A 299 -1.32 -2.08 25.57
N ASN A 300 -1.22 -0.76 25.37
CA ASN A 300 -2.08 0.23 26.04
C ASN A 300 -3.34 0.56 25.21
N LYS A 301 -4.33 1.27 25.80
CA LYS A 301 -5.59 1.63 25.12
C LYS A 301 -5.36 2.39 23.81
N THR A 302 -4.40 3.32 23.77
CA THR A 302 -4.07 4.12 22.57
C THR A 302 -3.52 3.23 21.46
N ASP A 303 -2.54 2.38 21.78
CA ASP A 303 -1.95 1.44 20.82
C ASP A 303 -3.01 0.47 20.26
N SER A 304 -3.95 0.00 21.10
CA SER A 304 -5.08 -0.84 20.67
C SER A 304 -6.06 -0.10 19.75
N ILE A 305 -6.36 1.17 20.01
CA ILE A 305 -7.17 2.01 19.10
C ILE A 305 -6.44 2.15 17.75
N ILE A 306 -5.14 2.47 17.74
CA ILE A 306 -4.37 2.61 16.51
C ILE A 306 -4.31 1.27 15.76
N GLU A 307 -4.10 0.15 16.45
CA GLU A 307 -4.14 -1.18 15.85
C GLU A 307 -5.47 -1.43 15.14
N ASN A 308 -6.61 -1.21 15.80
CA ASN A 308 -7.93 -1.42 15.20
C ASN A 308 -8.20 -0.50 13.99
N VAL A 309 -7.80 0.78 14.08
CA VAL A 309 -7.91 1.75 12.97
C VAL A 309 -7.10 1.35 11.73
N LEU A 310 -6.10 0.47 11.88
CA LEU A 310 -5.21 0.05 10.80
C LEU A 310 -5.35 -1.44 10.42
N TRP A 311 -5.91 -2.31 11.27
CA TRP A 311 -5.94 -3.76 11.05
C TRP A 311 -7.33 -4.40 11.12
N SER A 312 -8.37 -3.66 11.51
CA SER A 312 -9.71 -4.24 11.63
C SER A 312 -10.44 -4.40 10.30
N ASP A 313 -11.24 -5.46 10.22
CA ASP A 313 -12.06 -5.83 9.06
C ASP A 313 -13.56 -5.84 9.40
N PRO A 314 -14.45 -5.43 8.49
CA PRO A 314 -15.87 -5.72 8.63
C PRO A 314 -16.16 -7.23 8.53
N THR A 315 -17.25 -7.67 9.13
CA THR A 315 -17.74 -9.04 9.04
C THR A 315 -19.26 -9.08 8.91
N GLU A 316 -19.77 -10.01 8.10
CA GLU A 316 -21.21 -10.23 7.90
C GLU A 316 -21.83 -11.11 9.03
N THR A 317 -21.06 -11.44 10.08
CA THR A 317 -21.53 -12.18 11.25
C THR A 317 -22.50 -11.36 12.09
N SER A 318 -23.52 -12.00 12.65
CA SER A 318 -24.51 -11.37 13.55
C SER A 318 -24.03 -11.21 15.01
N GLU A 319 -22.74 -11.45 15.29
CA GLU A 319 -22.17 -11.22 16.62
C GLU A 319 -22.23 -9.74 17.00
N LEU A 320 -22.54 -9.42 18.24
CA LEU A 320 -22.74 -8.03 18.70
C LEU A 320 -21.44 -7.37 19.18
N ASP A 321 -20.41 -8.16 19.44
CA ASP A 321 -19.09 -7.75 19.94
C ASP A 321 -18.00 -7.84 18.86
N PHE A 322 -16.81 -7.34 19.19
CA PHE A 322 -15.63 -7.43 18.32
C PHE A 322 -14.98 -8.82 18.40
N ILE A 323 -14.72 -9.44 17.26
CA ILE A 323 -14.12 -10.77 17.15
C ILE A 323 -12.60 -10.63 16.92
N ALA A 324 -11.76 -11.49 17.49
CA ALA A 324 -10.32 -11.47 17.19
C ALA A 324 -10.06 -11.66 15.67
N SER A 325 -9.21 -10.82 15.06
CA SER A 325 -8.91 -10.96 13.64
C SER A 325 -7.98 -12.15 13.36
N HIS A 326 -8.29 -12.87 12.29
CA HIS A 326 -7.41 -13.88 11.69
C HIS A 326 -6.04 -13.35 11.23
N ARG A 327 -5.85 -12.02 11.13
CA ARG A 327 -4.57 -11.38 10.81
C ARG A 327 -3.58 -11.41 12.00
N GLY A 328 -4.05 -11.79 13.19
CA GLY A 328 -3.26 -11.76 14.44
C GLY A 328 -3.15 -10.38 15.11
N ARG A 329 -3.65 -9.33 14.45
CA ARG A 329 -3.81 -7.95 14.93
C ARG A 329 -5.17 -7.41 14.51
N GLY A 330 -5.73 -6.49 15.29
CA GLY A 330 -7.05 -5.91 15.07
C GLY A 330 -8.19 -6.88 15.34
N CYS A 331 -9.41 -6.45 15.04
CA CYS A 331 -10.61 -7.26 15.22
C CYS A 331 -11.48 -7.31 13.95
N LYS A 332 -12.42 -8.25 13.90
CA LYS A 332 -13.57 -8.16 13.01
C LYS A 332 -14.72 -7.42 13.70
N PHE A 333 -15.41 -6.54 12.99
CA PHE A 333 -16.56 -5.79 13.48
C PHE A 333 -17.79 -5.99 12.61
N SER A 334 -18.93 -6.29 13.22
CA SER A 334 -20.22 -6.45 12.54
C SER A 334 -20.98 -5.12 12.42
N GLN A 335 -22.18 -5.16 11.85
CA GLN A 335 -23.02 -3.97 11.68
C GLN A 335 -23.40 -3.29 13.01
N ALA A 336 -23.66 -4.02 14.08
CA ALA A 336 -24.11 -3.45 15.36
C ALA A 336 -23.08 -2.51 16.05
N PRO A 337 -21.82 -2.93 16.30
CA PRO A 337 -20.79 -2.03 16.81
C PRO A 337 -20.43 -0.92 15.81
N PHE A 338 -20.52 -1.19 14.50
CA PHE A 338 -20.34 -0.18 13.45
C PHE A 338 -21.38 0.95 13.56
N GLU A 339 -22.66 0.63 13.56
CA GLU A 339 -23.73 1.63 13.66
C GLU A 339 -23.69 2.41 14.98
N LYS A 340 -23.31 1.74 16.08
CA LYS A 340 -23.07 2.40 17.37
C LYS A 340 -21.95 3.45 17.26
N PHE A 341 -20.80 3.12 16.68
CA PHE A 341 -19.69 4.06 16.47
C PHE A 341 -20.09 5.23 15.56
N MET A 342 -20.77 4.93 14.44
CA MET A 342 -21.21 5.94 13.47
C MET A 342 -22.20 6.93 14.11
N LYS A 343 -23.18 6.42 14.86
CA LYS A 343 -24.15 7.24 15.62
C LYS A 343 -23.46 8.10 16.68
N ASN A 344 -22.59 7.50 17.49
CA ASN A 344 -21.85 8.21 18.55
C ASN A 344 -20.93 9.31 18.00
N SER A 345 -20.44 9.14 16.78
CA SER A 345 -19.56 10.10 16.09
C SER A 345 -20.30 11.09 15.19
N ASN A 346 -21.62 11.00 15.07
CA ASN A 346 -22.46 11.77 14.14
C ASN A 346 -22.01 11.64 12.66
N LEU A 347 -21.75 10.41 12.23
CA LEU A 347 -21.29 10.06 10.88
C LEU A 347 -22.37 9.29 10.10
N SER A 348 -22.36 9.45 8.78
CA SER A 348 -23.29 8.77 7.84
C SER A 348 -22.64 7.67 7.01
N VAL A 349 -21.36 7.84 6.64
CA VAL A 349 -20.62 6.89 5.80
C VAL A 349 -19.17 6.75 6.30
N MET A 350 -18.66 5.53 6.29
CA MET A 350 -17.25 5.19 6.48
C MET A 350 -16.67 4.69 5.16
N ILE A 351 -15.52 5.25 4.78
CA ILE A 351 -14.69 4.76 3.67
C ILE A 351 -13.41 4.14 4.27
N ARG A 352 -13.06 2.93 3.83
CA ARG A 352 -11.90 2.16 4.29
C ARG A 352 -11.15 1.48 3.12
N ALA A 353 -9.97 0.90 3.39
CA ALA A 353 -9.14 0.19 2.41
C ALA A 353 -8.73 -1.22 2.91
N HIS A 354 -7.46 -1.64 2.95
CA HIS A 354 -6.89 -2.86 3.61
C HIS A 354 -7.34 -4.26 3.11
N GLU A 355 -8.56 -4.39 2.59
CA GLU A 355 -9.10 -5.63 2.05
C GLU A 355 -9.09 -5.58 0.53
N CYS A 356 -8.40 -6.55 -0.08
CA CYS A 356 -8.44 -6.73 -1.52
C CYS A 356 -9.84 -7.15 -1.98
N VAL A 357 -10.61 -6.17 -2.43
CA VAL A 357 -11.92 -6.32 -3.08
C VAL A 357 -11.78 -6.01 -4.58
N ASP A 358 -12.82 -6.29 -5.38
CA ASP A 358 -12.80 -5.97 -6.81
C ASP A 358 -13.00 -4.46 -7.06
N GLY A 359 -11.97 -3.68 -6.76
CA GLY A 359 -11.93 -2.23 -6.78
C GLY A 359 -12.69 -1.56 -5.62
N PHE A 360 -13.93 -1.98 -5.33
CA PHE A 360 -14.69 -1.53 -4.17
C PHE A 360 -15.76 -2.53 -3.72
N LYS A 361 -16.19 -2.43 -2.45
CA LYS A 361 -17.30 -3.21 -1.86
C LYS A 361 -18.15 -2.32 -0.95
N PHE A 362 -19.47 -2.43 -1.06
CA PHE A 362 -20.42 -1.80 -0.14
C PHE A 362 -20.88 -2.81 0.92
N GLN A 363 -20.95 -2.37 2.18
CA GLN A 363 -21.35 -3.18 3.34
C GLN A 363 -22.23 -2.33 4.30
N PHE A 364 -22.94 -2.99 5.21
CA PHE A 364 -23.77 -2.37 6.27
C PHE A 364 -24.71 -1.28 5.73
N ASP A 365 -25.68 -1.68 4.90
CA ASP A 365 -26.61 -0.79 4.20
C ASP A 365 -25.95 0.34 3.38
N GLN A 366 -24.82 0.03 2.73
CA GLN A 366 -23.98 0.97 1.97
C GLN A 366 -23.35 2.10 2.82
N LYS A 367 -23.48 2.05 4.15
CA LYS A 367 -22.84 3.00 5.08
C LYS A 367 -21.35 2.72 5.25
N LEU A 368 -20.87 1.52 4.90
CA LEU A 368 -19.46 1.17 4.84
C LEU A 368 -19.04 0.91 3.38
N ILE A 369 -17.94 1.53 2.95
CA ILE A 369 -17.37 1.35 1.61
C ILE A 369 -15.89 0.99 1.73
N THR A 370 -15.54 -0.22 1.28
CA THR A 370 -14.15 -0.64 1.10
C THR A 370 -13.70 -0.28 -0.31
N VAL A 371 -12.52 0.33 -0.47
CA VAL A 371 -11.90 0.66 -1.76
C VAL A 371 -10.47 0.13 -1.82
N PHE A 372 -10.10 -0.45 -2.96
CA PHE A 372 -8.78 -1.05 -3.19
C PHE A 372 -8.27 -0.63 -4.58
N SER A 373 -7.05 -0.09 -4.65
CA SER A 373 -6.57 0.65 -5.83
C SER A 373 -5.38 0.00 -6.55
N ALA A 374 -5.05 -1.24 -6.21
CA ALA A 374 -3.99 -2.04 -6.82
C ALA A 374 -4.61 -3.22 -7.59
N SER A 375 -4.55 -3.22 -8.93
CA SER A 375 -5.17 -4.27 -9.76
C SER A 375 -4.26 -5.47 -10.02
N CYS A 376 -4.80 -6.66 -10.23
CA CYS A 376 -3.99 -7.89 -10.22
C CYS A 376 -3.10 -8.01 -8.96
N TYR A 377 -3.67 -7.82 -7.76
CA TYR A 377 -2.89 -7.72 -6.53
C TYR A 377 -1.94 -8.92 -6.36
N MET A 378 -0.66 -8.61 -6.07
CA MET A 378 0.47 -9.56 -6.00
C MET A 378 0.75 -10.38 -7.28
N GLY A 379 0.00 -10.17 -8.36
CA GLY A 379 0.00 -11.03 -9.55
C GLY A 379 -0.79 -12.33 -9.37
N GLU A 380 -1.53 -12.47 -8.26
CA GLU A 380 -2.30 -13.68 -7.93
C GLU A 380 -3.82 -13.43 -7.99
N ASN A 381 -4.27 -12.20 -7.71
CA ASN A 381 -5.69 -11.85 -7.68
C ASN A 381 -6.19 -11.36 -9.03
N ASP A 382 -7.50 -11.49 -9.28
CA ASP A 382 -8.13 -11.03 -10.53
C ASP A 382 -8.77 -9.63 -10.44
N ASN A 383 -8.50 -8.89 -9.35
CA ASN A 383 -9.21 -7.67 -9.01
C ASN A 383 -8.84 -6.43 -9.87
N HIS A 384 -9.78 -5.49 -9.97
CA HIS A 384 -9.62 -4.18 -10.59
C HIS A 384 -9.06 -3.12 -9.62
N THR A 385 -8.58 -2.01 -10.20
CA THR A 385 -8.27 -0.77 -9.49
C THR A 385 -9.55 0.02 -9.33
N GLY A 386 -10.03 0.19 -8.10
CA GLY A 386 -11.14 1.07 -7.78
C GLY A 386 -10.68 2.38 -7.15
N VAL A 387 -11.44 3.45 -7.37
CA VAL A 387 -11.37 4.71 -6.60
C VAL A 387 -12.78 5.23 -6.34
N LEU A 388 -12.93 6.10 -5.35
CA LEU A 388 -14.21 6.76 -5.06
C LEU A 388 -14.12 8.26 -5.37
N ILE A 389 -15.07 8.77 -6.14
CA ILE A 389 -15.24 10.19 -6.42
C ILE A 389 -16.23 10.72 -5.39
N VAL A 390 -15.74 11.40 -4.36
CA VAL A 390 -16.58 12.02 -3.33
C VAL A 390 -16.85 13.46 -3.74
N ASN A 391 -18.13 13.83 -3.82
CA ASN A 391 -18.58 15.20 -4.07
C ASN A 391 -19.53 15.62 -2.94
N ARG A 392 -19.03 16.54 -2.11
CA ARG A 392 -19.68 17.02 -0.90
C ARG A 392 -20.87 17.93 -1.18
N LYS A 393 -20.84 18.71 -2.27
CA LYS A 393 -21.94 19.61 -2.65
C LYS A 393 -23.20 18.84 -3.05
N ASP A 394 -23.01 17.73 -3.75
CA ASP A 394 -24.12 16.89 -4.20
C ASP A 394 -24.45 15.76 -3.19
N ASN A 395 -23.66 15.63 -2.11
CA ASN A 395 -23.71 14.51 -1.15
C ASN A 395 -23.67 13.13 -1.86
N THR A 396 -22.78 13.00 -2.85
CA THR A 396 -22.62 11.79 -3.66
C THR A 396 -21.25 11.17 -3.51
N ILE A 397 -21.23 9.84 -3.39
CA ILE A 397 -20.03 9.02 -3.56
C ILE A 397 -20.24 8.18 -4.83
N SER A 398 -19.45 8.43 -5.86
CA SER A 398 -19.51 7.68 -7.12
C SER A 398 -18.25 6.80 -7.24
N PRO A 399 -18.37 5.47 -7.16
CA PRO A 399 -17.24 4.58 -7.40
C PRO A 399 -16.85 4.59 -8.89
N CYS A 400 -15.58 4.33 -9.16
CA CYS A 400 -15.03 4.21 -10.50
C CYS A 400 -14.02 3.05 -10.54
N LEU A 401 -14.28 2.04 -11.38
CA LEU A 401 -13.24 1.09 -11.78
C LEU A 401 -12.37 1.71 -12.87
N LEU A 402 -11.09 1.37 -12.83
CA LEU A 402 -10.14 1.66 -13.89
C LEU A 402 -9.76 0.36 -14.60
N LYS A 403 -9.27 0.48 -15.83
CA LYS A 403 -8.74 -0.65 -16.58
C LYS A 403 -7.67 -1.35 -15.75
N LYS A 404 -7.81 -2.67 -15.63
CA LYS A 404 -6.88 -3.57 -14.94
C LYS A 404 -5.50 -3.55 -15.60
N SER A 405 -4.47 -3.43 -14.78
CA SER A 405 -3.06 -3.55 -15.16
C SER A 405 -2.61 -4.97 -14.87
N ASN A 406 -1.80 -5.58 -15.73
CA ASN A 406 -1.11 -6.81 -15.36
C ASN A 406 -0.06 -6.48 -14.30
N TYR A 407 0.25 -7.44 -13.44
CA TYR A 407 1.31 -7.29 -12.45
C TYR A 407 2.69 -7.23 -13.12
N ILE A 408 3.41 -6.13 -12.94
CA ILE A 408 4.76 -5.94 -13.49
C ILE A 408 5.79 -6.29 -12.41
N GLU A 409 6.57 -7.36 -12.63
CA GLU A 409 7.74 -7.65 -11.81
C GLU A 409 8.82 -6.57 -11.97
N ARG A 410 9.43 -6.11 -10.86
CA ARG A 410 10.48 -5.08 -10.88
C ARG A 410 11.62 -5.34 -11.88
N LYS A 411 12.00 -6.61 -12.06
CA LYS A 411 13.07 -7.04 -12.98
C LYS A 411 12.78 -6.71 -14.46
N ASN A 412 11.52 -6.47 -14.82
CA ASN A 412 11.09 -6.15 -16.19
C ASN A 412 11.17 -4.64 -16.50
N ALA A 413 11.50 -3.82 -15.48
CA ALA A 413 11.77 -2.40 -15.63
C ALA A 413 13.27 -2.11 -15.74
N MET A 414 13.61 -1.01 -16.42
CA MET A 414 14.98 -0.54 -16.59
C MET A 414 15.36 0.47 -15.50
N PHE A 415 16.56 0.35 -14.94
CA PHE A 415 17.05 1.26 -13.89
C PHE A 415 18.35 1.95 -14.31
N PHE A 416 18.33 3.28 -14.31
CA PHE A 416 19.46 4.11 -14.74
C PHE A 416 20.11 4.84 -13.56
N ASN A 417 21.43 4.94 -13.54
CA ASN A 417 22.12 5.81 -12.58
C ASN A 417 21.97 7.28 -13.02
N SER A 418 21.46 8.15 -12.15
CA SER A 418 21.17 9.55 -12.47
C SER A 418 22.38 10.37 -12.94
N GLY A 419 23.61 9.92 -12.64
CA GLY A 419 24.84 10.55 -13.12
C GLY A 419 25.04 10.52 -14.65
N VAL A 420 24.43 9.55 -15.36
CA VAL A 420 24.60 9.38 -16.82
C VAL A 420 23.97 10.54 -17.61
N TYR A 421 22.93 11.18 -17.07
CA TYR A 421 22.23 12.29 -17.73
C TYR A 421 23.12 13.53 -17.94
N SER A 422 24.19 13.68 -17.14
CA SER A 422 25.16 14.76 -17.31
C SER A 422 25.92 14.68 -18.65
N GLN A 423 26.22 13.47 -19.13
CA GLN A 423 27.01 13.24 -20.34
C GLN A 423 26.16 13.21 -21.63
N LEU A 424 24.87 12.88 -21.52
CA LEU A 424 23.92 12.90 -22.66
C LEU A 424 23.31 14.29 -22.90
N SER A 425 23.62 15.28 -22.07
CA SER A 425 23.02 16.62 -22.10
C SER A 425 23.40 17.51 -23.30
N GLY A 426 24.29 17.04 -24.20
CA GLY A 426 24.77 17.77 -25.38
C GLY A 426 23.67 18.21 -26.36
N THR A 427 22.49 17.60 -26.32
CA THR A 427 21.30 18.02 -27.09
C THR A 427 20.02 17.96 -26.26
N MET A 428 20.01 18.62 -25.09
CA MET A 428 18.77 18.95 -24.40
C MET A 428 17.95 19.96 -25.23
N LYS A 429 16.96 19.47 -25.99
CA LYS A 429 15.75 20.28 -26.20
C LYS A 429 15.20 20.59 -24.82
N THR A 430 15.14 21.86 -24.44
CA THR A 430 14.59 22.27 -23.15
C THR A 430 13.17 21.74 -23.02
N LEU A 431 12.97 20.71 -22.20
CA LEU A 431 11.62 20.27 -21.84
C LEU A 431 10.87 21.46 -21.23
N PRO A 432 9.57 21.65 -21.53
CA PRO A 432 8.85 22.83 -21.09
C PRO A 432 8.90 22.98 -19.56
N PRO A 433 8.81 24.21 -19.01
CA PRO A 433 8.68 24.41 -17.58
C PRO A 433 7.57 23.52 -16.98
N LEU A 434 7.68 23.10 -15.72
CA LEU A 434 6.71 22.18 -15.12
C LEU A 434 5.25 22.67 -15.27
N ASN A 435 4.99 23.98 -15.19
CA ASN A 435 3.67 24.57 -15.42
C ASN A 435 3.14 24.38 -16.85
N THR A 436 4.03 24.25 -17.84
CA THR A 436 3.70 23.97 -19.24
C THR A 436 3.55 22.47 -19.47
N ILE A 437 4.35 21.63 -18.78
CA ILE A 437 4.12 20.19 -18.75
C ILE A 437 2.73 19.92 -18.13
N LEU A 438 2.41 20.50 -16.97
CA LEU A 438 1.11 20.34 -16.29
C LEU A 438 -0.09 20.83 -17.13
N LYS A 439 0.10 21.85 -17.98
CA LYS A 439 -0.91 22.30 -18.97
C LYS A 439 -1.03 21.36 -20.16
N ASN A 440 0.06 20.70 -20.56
CA ASN A 440 0.07 19.70 -21.64
C ASN A 440 -0.32 18.30 -21.14
N THR A 441 -0.24 18.03 -19.83
CA THR A 441 -0.72 16.80 -19.19
C THR A 441 -2.22 16.84 -18.88
N SER A 442 -3.00 17.61 -19.64
CA SER A 442 -4.26 17.07 -20.16
C SER A 442 -3.93 15.89 -21.11
N ILE A 443 -3.41 14.80 -20.53
CA ILE A 443 -2.91 13.63 -21.25
C ILE A 443 -4.07 13.11 -22.08
N ARG A 444 -3.77 12.84 -23.37
CA ARG A 444 -4.75 12.68 -24.45
C ARG A 444 -5.96 11.84 -24.02
N LYS A 445 -7.17 12.36 -24.26
CA LYS A 445 -8.46 11.72 -23.92
C LYS A 445 -8.82 10.53 -24.83
N ASP A 446 -7.82 9.72 -25.20
CA ASP A 446 -7.94 8.63 -26.15
C ASP A 446 -7.59 7.29 -25.47
N ILE A 447 -8.52 6.76 -24.68
CA ILE A 447 -8.56 5.33 -24.31
C ILE A 447 -10.01 4.84 -24.53
N ASP A 448 -10.14 3.71 -25.22
CA ASP A 448 -11.35 3.23 -25.87
C ASP A 448 -12.50 2.90 -24.89
N LEU A 449 -13.74 3.23 -25.28
CA LEU A 449 -14.95 3.18 -24.45
C LEU A 449 -15.86 1.98 -24.81
N LYS A 450 -15.26 0.82 -25.09
CA LYS A 450 -16.02 -0.38 -25.52
C LYS A 450 -15.51 -1.70 -24.92
N GLN A 451 -16.01 -2.02 -23.73
CA GLN A 451 -16.42 -3.36 -23.27
C GLN A 451 -16.88 -3.25 -21.80
N LEU A 452 -17.79 -4.15 -21.37
CA LEU A 452 -18.52 -4.22 -20.08
C LEU A 452 -19.98 -3.71 -20.10
N ASP A 453 -20.77 -4.18 -21.07
CA ASP A 453 -22.22 -4.32 -20.93
C ASP A 453 -22.53 -5.81 -20.70
N GLU A 454 -22.59 -6.28 -19.45
CA GLU A 454 -23.30 -7.52 -19.04
C GLU A 454 -23.23 -7.71 -17.50
N MET A 455 -24.20 -7.15 -16.77
CA MET A 455 -24.82 -7.70 -15.54
C MET A 455 -25.84 -6.70 -14.97
N ASN A 456 -27.06 -7.17 -14.68
CA ASN A 456 -28.24 -6.32 -14.51
C ASN A 456 -28.76 -6.22 -13.06
N LEU A 457 -29.06 -4.98 -12.66
CA LEU A 457 -30.26 -4.51 -11.94
C LEU A 457 -30.80 -5.28 -10.70
N SER A 458 -30.95 -4.52 -9.61
CA SER A 458 -32.30 -4.19 -9.11
C SER A 458 -32.30 -2.80 -8.43
N LYS A 459 -33.46 -2.14 -8.38
CA LYS A 459 -33.69 -0.86 -7.68
C LYS A 459 -34.58 -1.09 -6.47
N SER A 460 -34.36 -0.33 -5.40
CA SER A 460 -35.43 0.07 -4.49
C SER A 460 -35.38 1.58 -4.27
N GLU A 461 -36.55 2.19 -4.16
CA GLU A 461 -36.72 3.59 -3.81
C GLU A 461 -37.02 3.65 -2.31
N ASP A 462 -36.27 4.46 -1.57
CA ASP A 462 -36.84 5.14 -0.41
C ASP A 462 -36.02 6.38 -0.07
N SER A 463 -36.69 7.51 0.14
CA SER A 463 -36.06 8.80 0.29
C SER A 463 -36.35 9.41 1.67
N ASN A 464 -35.30 9.59 2.47
CA ASN A 464 -35.07 10.79 3.29
C ASN A 464 -33.67 10.75 3.93
N ASN A 465 -32.89 11.84 3.81
CA ASN A 465 -31.57 12.08 4.41
C ASN A 465 -30.40 11.08 4.16
N LEU A 466 -30.53 10.07 3.30
CA LEU A 466 -29.37 9.30 2.84
C LEU A 466 -28.53 10.10 1.83
N MET A 467 -27.20 9.99 1.92
CA MET A 467 -26.32 10.34 0.79
C MET A 467 -26.72 9.53 -0.44
N LYS A 468 -26.84 10.19 -1.58
CA LYS A 468 -27.14 9.48 -2.82
C LYS A 468 -25.86 8.83 -3.33
N VAL A 469 -25.74 7.52 -3.17
CA VAL A 469 -24.79 6.72 -3.95
C VAL A 469 -25.26 6.75 -5.40
N THR A 470 -24.92 7.83 -6.11
CA THR A 470 -25.28 7.97 -7.53
C THR A 470 -24.36 7.12 -8.37
N PHE A 471 -24.86 5.93 -8.71
CA PHE A 471 -24.40 5.19 -9.88
C PHE A 471 -24.55 6.10 -11.10
N ARG A 472 -23.43 6.42 -11.77
CA ARG A 472 -23.44 7.07 -13.09
C ARG A 472 -23.18 6.01 -14.16
N PRO A 473 -24.22 5.37 -14.74
CA PRO A 473 -24.06 4.77 -16.04
C PRO A 473 -23.79 5.91 -17.05
N THR A 474 -22.65 5.89 -17.74
CA THR A 474 -22.37 6.81 -18.84
C THR A 474 -23.12 6.39 -20.10
N LEU A 475 -24.45 6.54 -20.08
CA LEU A 475 -25.31 6.44 -21.25
C LEU A 475 -25.97 7.78 -21.53
N SER A 476 -25.48 8.45 -22.56
CA SER A 476 -26.20 9.53 -23.22
C SER A 476 -26.16 9.33 -24.73
N ARG A 477 -27.20 8.69 -25.26
CA ARG A 477 -27.57 8.92 -26.65
C ARG A 477 -29.07 9.00 -26.83
N VAL A 478 -29.51 10.24 -27.04
CA VAL A 478 -30.81 10.59 -27.59
C VAL A 478 -31.01 9.82 -28.90
N TYR A 479 -32.11 9.08 -28.99
CA TYR A 479 -32.72 8.77 -30.28
C TYR A 479 -33.92 9.69 -30.46
N MET A 480 -33.77 10.66 -31.36
CA MET A 480 -34.90 11.37 -31.95
C MET A 480 -35.74 10.35 -32.72
N LEU A 481 -36.99 10.16 -32.30
CA LEU A 481 -37.99 9.47 -33.12
C LEU A 481 -38.37 10.39 -34.28
N ASP A 482 -37.86 10.08 -35.48
CA ASP A 482 -38.25 10.76 -36.70
C ASP A 482 -39.74 10.47 -36.98
N THR A 483 -40.55 11.53 -36.95
CA THR A 483 -41.99 11.46 -37.12
C THR A 483 -42.37 11.87 -38.54
N LYS A 484 -42.44 10.90 -39.48
CA LYS A 484 -43.19 11.09 -40.72
C LYS A 484 -43.70 9.81 -41.40
N LYS A 485 -45.04 9.71 -41.40
CA LYS A 485 -45.91 9.11 -42.43
C LYS A 485 -45.72 7.62 -42.77
N ARG A 486 -46.76 6.83 -42.42
CA ARG A 486 -47.75 6.43 -43.44
C ARG A 486 -49.15 6.24 -42.85
N ARG A 487 -50.15 6.53 -43.68
CA ARG A 487 -51.60 6.45 -43.40
C ARG A 487 -52.11 5.02 -43.60
N ARG A 488 -53.34 4.81 -43.08
CA ARG A 488 -54.34 3.74 -43.35
C ARG A 488 -54.32 2.58 -42.34
N SER A 489 -55.46 2.02 -41.93
CA SER A 489 -56.88 2.48 -41.90
C SER A 489 -57.73 1.36 -41.29
N HIS A 490 -58.86 1.68 -40.64
CA HIS A 490 -59.95 0.74 -40.31
C HIS A 490 -59.61 -0.32 -39.24
N VAL A 491 -60.56 -0.97 -38.54
CA VAL A 491 -61.90 -0.60 -38.00
C VAL A 491 -62.29 -1.78 -37.09
N PHE A 492 -62.68 -1.52 -35.83
CA PHE A 492 -63.19 -2.52 -34.86
C PHE A 492 -62.18 -3.66 -34.55
N GLU A 493 -62.28 -4.42 -33.45
CA GLU A 493 -63.29 -4.51 -32.37
C GLU A 493 -62.57 -4.65 -31.02
#